data_AF-A0A1H9PY53-F1
#
_entry.id   AF-A0A1H9PY53-F1
#
_cell.length_a   1.000
_cell.length_b   1.000
_cell.length_c   1.000
_cell.angle_alpha   90.00
_cell.angle_beta   90.00
_cell.angle_gamma   90.00
#
_symmetry.space_group_name_H-M   'P 1'
#
loop_
_entity.id
_entity.type
_entity.pdbx_description
1 polymer ?
#
loop_
_entity_poly.entity_id
_entity_poly.type
_entity_poly.pdbx_seq_one_letter_code
_entity_poly.pdbx_strand_id
1 'polypeptide(L)' 'MAIYKYNRNKGYESISRDFLQNNNLSLQARGLLAYMISMPEDYVFHKTQLQNCFA' A
#
# COMPACT_ATOMS: atom_id res chain seq x y z
N MET A 1 30.41 14.35 1.21
CA MET A 1 29.34 13.47 1.74
C MET A 1 28.24 13.44 0.69
N ALA A 2 28.07 12.35 -0.05
CA ALA A 2 27.04 12.26 -1.10
C ALA A 2 25.86 11.44 -0.59
N ILE A 3 24.66 12.01 -0.64
CA ILE A 3 23.42 11.35 -0.26
C ILE A 3 22.94 10.58 -1.49
N TYR A 4 23.05 9.25 -1.46
CA TYR A 4 22.56 8.40 -2.55
C TYR A 4 21.09 8.04 -2.29
N LYS A 5 20.21 8.39 -3.23
CA LYS A 5 18.81 7.94 -3.23
C LYS A 5 18.79 6.45 -3.60
N TYR A 6 18.64 5.58 -2.60
CA TYR A 6 18.59 4.12 -2.81
C TYR A 6 17.22 3.74 -3.40
N ASN A 7 17.16 3.60 -4.72
CA ASN A 7 15.97 3.13 -5.42
C ASN A 7 15.89 1.60 -5.28
N ARG A 8 14.94 1.11 -4.48
CA ARG A 8 14.66 -0.33 -4.33
C ARG A 8 13.84 -0.77 -5.54
N ASN A 9 14.53 -1.12 -6.64
CA ASN A 9 13.97 -1.94 -7.73
C ASN A 9 13.69 -3.37 -7.21
N LYS A 10 12.75 -3.50 -6.28
CA LYS A 10 12.31 -4.77 -5.72
C LYS A 10 10.86 -4.95 -6.17
N GLY A 11 10.56 -6.05 -6.85
CA GLY A 11 9.19 -6.38 -7.28
C GLY A 11 8.24 -6.71 -6.11
N TYR A 12 8.49 -6.15 -4.93
CA TYR A 12 7.69 -6.29 -3.73
C TYR A 12 7.86 -5.05 -2.85
N GLU A 13 6.77 -4.69 -2.17
CA GLU A 13 6.78 -3.65 -1.15
C GLU A 13 6.70 -4.24 0.26
N SER A 14 7.25 -3.52 1.24
CA SER A 14 7.20 -3.94 2.64
C SER A 14 6.01 -3.30 3.34
N ILE A 15 5.02 -4.12 3.72
CA ILE A 15 3.88 -3.69 4.56
C ILE A 15 4.17 -3.96 6.04
N SER A 16 3.68 -3.10 6.94
CA SER A 16 3.82 -3.30 8.38
C SER A 16 3.09 -4.56 8.85
N ARG A 17 3.74 -5.34 9.73
CA ARG A 17 3.16 -6.54 10.35
C ARG A 17 1.91 -6.22 11.17
N ASP A 18 1.88 -5.05 11.81
CA ASP A 18 0.75 -4.63 12.64
C ASP A 18 -0.57 -4.65 11.85
N PHE A 19 -0.57 -4.07 10.65
CA PHE A 19 -1.75 -4.05 9.79
C PHE A 19 -2.19 -5.45 9.32
N LEU A 20 -1.24 -6.37 9.13
CA LEU A 20 -1.53 -7.75 8.72
C LEU A 20 -2.11 -8.59 9.86
N GLN A 21 -1.67 -8.36 11.10
CA GLN A 21 -2.12 -9.14 12.26
C GLN A 21 -3.27 -8.50 13.04
N ASN A 22 -3.69 -7.28 12.68
CA ASN A 22 -4.76 -6.59 13.36
C ASN A 22 -6.13 -7.23 13.08
N ASN A 23 -6.72 -7.88 14.09
CA ASN A 23 -8.02 -8.54 14.01
C ASN A 23 -9.20 -7.59 13.80
N ASN A 24 -9.02 -6.29 14.04
CA ASN A 24 -10.06 -5.28 13.79
C ASN A 24 -10.14 -4.87 12.31
N LEU A 25 -9.15 -5.23 11.49
CA LEU A 25 -9.17 -4.95 10.04
C LEU A 25 -9.78 -6.13 9.28
N SER A 26 -10.78 -5.82 8.45
CA SER A 26 -11.30 -6.76 7.46
C SER A 26 -10.25 -7.10 6.42
N LEU A 27 -10.42 -8.24 5.75
CA LEU A 27 -9.50 -8.65 4.67
C LEU A 27 -9.51 -7.64 3.51
N GLN A 28 -10.66 -7.04 3.19
CA GLN A 28 -10.78 -5.95 2.21
C GLN A 28 -9.93 -4.74 2.62
N ALA A 29 -9.97 -4.32 3.89
CA ALA A 29 -9.15 -3.21 4.37
C ALA A 29 -7.64 -3.52 4.27
N ARG A 30 -7.23 -4.76 4.57
CA ARG A 30 -5.83 -5.21 4.40
C ARG A 30 -5.41 -5.20 2.93
N GLY A 31 -6.29 -5.64 2.03
CA GLY A 31 -6.08 -5.59 0.57
C GLY A 31 -5.96 -4.17 0.04
N LEU A 32 -6.80 -3.25 0.54
CA LEU A 32 -6.73 -1.84 0.19
C LEU A 32 -5.41 -1.21 0.61
N LEU A 33 -4.93 -1.49 1.83
CA LEU A 33 -3.63 -1.00 2.31
C LEU A 33 -2.47 -1.55 1.47
N ALA A 34 -2.49 -2.84 1.13
CA ALA A 34 -1.49 -3.43 0.25
C ALA A 34 -1.49 -2.78 -1.14
N TYR A 35 -2.68 -2.49 -1.68
CA TYR A 35 -2.84 -1.78 -2.94
C TYR A 35 -2.28 -0.36 -2.89
N MET A 36 -2.60 0.40 -1.83
CA MET A 36 -2.11 1.77 -1.65
C MET A 36 -0.58 1.83 -1.57
N ILE A 37 0.04 0.90 -0.85
CA ILE A 37 1.50 0.84 -0.71
C ILE A 37 2.18 0.42 -2.01
N SER A 38 1.50 -0.37 -2.85
CA SER A 38 2.05 -0.82 -4.14
C SER A 38 2.00 0.26 -5.22
N MET A 39 1.26 1.35 -5.01
CA MET A 39 1.14 2.44 -5.98
C MET A 39 2.31 3.43 -5.84
N PRO A 40 2.73 4.08 -6.95
CA PRO A 40 3.77 5.08 -6.90
C PRO A 40 3.32 6.33 -6.12
N GLU A 41 4.29 7.11 -5.64
CA GLU A 41 4.03 8.32 -4.81
C GLU A 41 3.15 9.37 -5.52
N ASP A 42 3.19 9.43 -6.84
CA ASP A 42 2.40 10.37 -7.66
C ASP A 42 0.97 9.85 -7.98
N TYR A 43 0.58 8.69 -7.46
CA TYR A 43 -0.73 8.10 -7.75
C TYR A 43 -1.86 8.83 -7.01
N VAL A 44 -2.87 9.29 -7.75
CA VAL A 44 -4.04 9.95 -7.19
C VAL A 44 -5.15 8.93 -6.94
N PHE A 45 -5.48 8.71 -5.68
CA PHE A 45 -6.56 7.81 -5.29
C PHE A 45 -7.93 8.48 -5.43
N HIS A 46 -8.84 7.83 -6.15
CA HIS A 46 -10.23 8.25 -6.28
C HIS A 46 -11.13 7.38 -5.39
N LYS A 47 -11.88 8.02 -4.48
CA LYS A 47 -12.76 7.32 -3.53
C LYS A 47 -13.76 6.39 -4.22
N THR A 48 -14.34 6.81 -5.34
CA THR A 48 -15.28 6.01 -6.14
C THR A 48 -14.64 4.75 -6.71
N GLN A 49 -13.41 4.85 -7.19
CA GLN A 49 -12.64 3.72 -7.71
C GLN A 49 -12.30 2.73 -6.59
N LEU A 50 -11.84 3.23 -5.43
CA LEU A 50 -11.54 2.37 -4.29
C LEU A 50 -12.78 1.62 -3.78
N GLN A 51 -13.93 2.29 -3.73
CA GLN A 51 -15.19 1.64 -3.39
C GLN A 51 -15.56 0.57 -4.41
N ASN A 52 -15.44 0.82 -5.71
CA ASN A 52 -15.77 -0.22 -6.70
C ASN A 52 -14.84 -1.44 -6.66
N CYS A 53 -13.57 -1.27 -6.29
CA CYS A 53 -12.60 -2.37 -6.24
C CYS A 53 -12.67 -3.20 -4.94
N PHE A 54 -13.09 -2.58 -3.82
CA PHE A 54 -12.99 -3.17 -2.49
C PHE A 54 -14.31 -3.16 -1.69
N ALA A 55 -15.44 -2.75 -2.28
CA ALA A 55 -16.78 -2.87 -1.66
C ALA A 55 -17.30 -4.30 -1.71
#